data_AF-W4GT28-F1
#
_entry.id   AF-W4GT28-F1
#
_cell.length_a   1.000
_cell.length_b   1.000
_cell.length_c   1.000
_cell.angle_alpha   90.00
_cell.angle_beta   90.00
_cell.angle_gamma   90.00
#
_symmetry.space_group_name_H-M   'P 1'
#
loop_
_entity.id
_entity.type
_entity.pdbx_description
1 polymer ?
#
loop_
_entity_poly.entity_id
_entity_poly.type
_entity_poly.pdbx_seq_one_letter_code
_entity_poly.pdbx_strand_id
1 'polypeptide(L)'
;MKRLGCVVVGCPGSPFSVAIPKRDDVDGLKENIAIKKRYRFPADEMDVYMATNGAGFSSVAAAKVTLDQLHDARAFKKMHPLLMIKKSFGRTYPKTDEQVYVFVVVPKHAVPAPTRRLFCVVVGRAGSPFSVTVPEDEVVDGLKGNIAIKKKYQFPADEMDLHMATNGAGFTTIDAQAVTPNNVHDLRAFKKMDPLLSIKKTFEGTFPPNEEQVYVFVVVPNQALKQHKQDDARPIAISSLSLPAIKNLGYLMEPTKLPAVEAPPSLCPREFNWIKELPESHPTNKENYLHYVADMLQPFPNLAVKPKIPHDLNTSVGESQRELTGACDLYVVPHACGDLLGPTDVVVLMELKKSEKLSSGYVTQTAGYLIAAHTLFDKQSYLPTPVGVLTNLRDEWLLFWVGPRGQICMASEDSNYEKLTRETTWHYIRMHCEYVNSILQARWGKGPPVVEESEAPQTFQAFGVSDIVAGHLKPCAPLE
;
A
#
# COMPACT_ATOMS: atom_id res chain seq x y z
N MET A 1 -10.01 -29.70 49.51
CA MET A 1 -11.07 -28.83 48.96
C MET A 1 -11.85 -29.65 47.94
N LYS A 2 -13.17 -29.82 48.08
CA LYS A 2 -13.97 -30.65 47.16
C LYS A 2 -14.13 -29.95 45.80
N ARG A 3 -14.18 -30.74 44.72
CA ARG A 3 -14.26 -30.22 43.35
C ARG A 3 -15.35 -30.95 42.56
N LEU A 4 -15.85 -30.29 41.52
CA LEU A 4 -16.84 -30.84 40.58
C LEU A 4 -16.31 -30.77 39.15
N GLY A 5 -16.44 -31.88 38.44
CA GLY A 5 -16.21 -31.93 37.00
C GLY A 5 -17.32 -31.24 36.24
N CYS A 6 -16.94 -30.29 35.39
CA CYS A 6 -17.81 -29.43 34.60
C CYS A 6 -17.42 -29.50 33.12
N VAL A 7 -18.37 -29.27 32.21
CA VAL A 7 -18.11 -29.06 30.77
C VAL A 7 -18.99 -27.94 30.24
N VAL A 8 -18.52 -27.20 29.25
CA VAL A 8 -19.32 -26.16 28.57
C VAL A 8 -19.98 -26.82 27.36
N VAL A 9 -21.30 -26.71 27.24
CA VAL A 9 -22.06 -27.27 26.13
C VAL A 9 -22.23 -26.24 25.02
N GLY A 10 -22.04 -26.66 23.77
CA GLY A 10 -22.11 -25.79 22.59
C GLY A 10 -20.79 -25.10 22.22
N CYS A 11 -19.70 -25.32 22.98
CA CYS A 11 -18.36 -24.85 22.65
C CYS A 11 -17.39 -26.03 22.56
N PRO A 12 -16.46 -26.08 21.60
CA PRO A 12 -15.37 -27.06 21.62
C PRO A 12 -14.49 -26.80 22.85
N GLY A 13 -14.59 -27.66 23.86
CA GLY A 13 -13.86 -27.49 25.11
C GLY A 13 -13.74 -28.77 25.94
N SER A 14 -12.58 -28.94 26.56
CA SER A 14 -12.33 -30.06 27.46
C SER A 14 -13.05 -29.88 28.80
N PRO A 15 -13.52 -30.98 29.43
CA PRO A 15 -13.98 -30.95 30.80
C PRO A 15 -12.96 -30.35 31.76
N PHE A 16 -13.44 -29.70 32.81
CA PHE A 16 -12.62 -28.98 33.77
C PHE A 16 -13.18 -29.12 35.18
N SER A 17 -12.30 -29.07 36.17
CA SER A 17 -12.68 -29.25 37.57
C SER A 17 -12.73 -27.91 38.31
N VAL A 18 -13.85 -27.60 38.95
CA VAL A 18 -14.12 -26.35 39.70
C VAL A 18 -14.24 -26.64 41.19
N ALA A 19 -13.71 -25.76 42.03
CA ALA A 19 -13.84 -25.90 43.48
C ALA A 19 -15.27 -25.57 43.94
N ILE A 20 -15.78 -26.34 44.89
CA ILE A 20 -17.09 -26.09 45.50
C ILE A 20 -16.99 -24.82 46.37
N PRO A 21 -17.87 -23.82 46.18
CA PRO A 21 -17.84 -22.58 46.94
C PRO A 21 -18.10 -22.82 48.44
N LYS A 22 -17.60 -21.92 49.30
CA LYS A 22 -17.84 -22.00 50.76
C LYS A 22 -19.32 -21.92 51.12
N ARG A 23 -20.10 -21.16 50.34
CA ARG A 23 -21.56 -21.01 50.50
C ARG A 23 -22.35 -22.26 50.08
N ASP A 24 -21.71 -23.19 49.35
CA ASP A 24 -22.30 -24.45 48.89
C ASP A 24 -23.61 -24.28 48.09
N ASP A 25 -23.81 -23.14 47.43
CA ASP A 25 -24.95 -22.84 46.57
C ASP A 25 -24.57 -22.88 45.08
N VAL A 26 -25.57 -23.07 44.22
CA VAL A 26 -25.37 -23.13 42.77
C VAL A 26 -24.89 -21.78 42.23
N ASP A 27 -25.33 -20.68 42.83
CA ASP A 27 -24.89 -19.33 42.48
C ASP A 27 -23.38 -19.14 42.66
N GLY A 28 -22.83 -19.51 43.84
CA GLY A 28 -21.40 -19.51 44.06
C GLY A 28 -20.63 -20.51 43.18
N LEU A 29 -21.29 -21.58 42.69
CA LEU A 29 -20.70 -22.47 41.69
C LEU A 29 -20.59 -21.78 40.33
N LYS A 30 -21.62 -21.04 39.90
CA LYS A 30 -21.59 -20.21 38.69
C LYS A 30 -20.49 -19.15 38.77
N GLU A 31 -20.36 -18.46 39.91
CA GLU A 31 -19.26 -17.50 40.16
C GLU A 31 -17.89 -18.17 40.02
N ASN A 32 -17.67 -19.33 40.66
CA ASN A 32 -16.41 -20.06 40.55
C ASN A 32 -16.12 -20.55 39.13
N ILE A 33 -17.14 -20.94 38.36
CA ILE A 33 -17.01 -21.30 36.94
C ILE A 33 -16.60 -20.06 36.13
N ALA A 34 -17.28 -18.92 36.33
CA ALA A 34 -16.99 -17.66 35.65
C ALA A 34 -15.55 -17.22 35.88
N ILE A 35 -15.08 -17.24 37.13
CA ILE A 35 -13.70 -16.94 37.51
C ILE A 35 -12.73 -17.91 36.84
N LYS A 36 -13.01 -19.22 36.91
CA LYS A 36 -12.14 -20.27 36.34
C LYS A 36 -11.99 -20.13 34.82
N LYS A 37 -13.07 -19.83 34.12
CA LYS A 37 -13.09 -19.67 32.66
C LYS A 37 -12.80 -18.25 32.19
N ARG A 38 -12.60 -17.31 33.12
CA ARG A 38 -12.36 -15.89 32.86
C ARG A 38 -13.45 -15.26 31.99
N TYR A 39 -14.70 -15.64 32.25
CA TYR A 39 -15.84 -15.08 31.54
C TYR A 39 -16.02 -13.60 31.90
N ARG A 40 -16.40 -12.78 30.91
CA ARG A 40 -16.63 -11.34 31.04
C ARG A 40 -18.11 -10.99 30.96
N PHE A 41 -18.95 -11.82 31.58
CA PHE A 41 -20.39 -11.58 31.71
C PHE A 41 -20.84 -11.96 33.13
N PRO A 42 -21.93 -11.37 33.64
CA PRO A 42 -22.51 -11.70 34.95
C PRO A 42 -22.82 -13.20 35.09
N ALA A 43 -22.44 -13.80 36.23
CA ALA A 43 -22.55 -15.24 36.41
C ALA A 43 -24.00 -15.76 36.42
N ASP A 44 -24.98 -14.91 36.69
CA ASP A 44 -26.41 -15.24 36.65
C ASP A 44 -26.91 -15.50 35.23
N GLU A 45 -26.24 -15.00 34.20
CA GLU A 45 -26.62 -15.21 32.80
C GLU A 45 -26.27 -16.61 32.27
N MET A 46 -25.36 -17.36 32.91
CA MET A 46 -25.13 -18.76 32.54
C MET A 46 -26.12 -19.69 33.23
N ASP A 47 -26.48 -20.77 32.56
CA ASP A 47 -27.25 -21.86 33.14
C ASP A 47 -26.36 -23.08 33.40
N VAL A 48 -26.69 -23.82 34.47
CA VAL A 48 -26.02 -25.07 34.80
C VAL A 48 -27.02 -26.21 34.92
N TYR A 49 -26.67 -27.34 34.34
CA TYR A 49 -27.49 -28.54 34.27
C TYR A 49 -26.75 -29.73 34.86
N MET A 50 -27.51 -30.72 35.31
CA MET A 50 -27.00 -32.03 35.73
C MET A 50 -27.93 -33.13 35.27
N ALA A 51 -27.46 -34.38 35.23
CA ALA A 51 -28.36 -35.50 34.94
C ALA A 51 -29.41 -35.67 36.05
N THR A 52 -30.63 -36.05 35.64
CA THR A 52 -31.76 -36.27 36.56
C THR A 52 -31.46 -37.36 37.58
N ASN A 53 -30.76 -38.42 37.17
CA ASN A 53 -30.33 -39.53 38.01
C ASN A 53 -29.07 -39.21 38.87
N GLY A 54 -28.46 -38.03 38.71
CA GLY A 54 -27.26 -37.61 39.44
C GLY A 54 -25.97 -38.34 39.04
N ALA A 55 -25.96 -39.14 37.98
CA ALA A 55 -24.79 -39.85 37.51
C ALA A 55 -23.76 -38.91 36.85
N GLY A 56 -22.49 -39.25 36.98
CA GLY A 56 -21.39 -38.59 36.30
C GLY A 56 -21.13 -39.19 34.92
N PHE A 57 -20.62 -38.38 34.00
CA PHE A 57 -20.25 -38.77 32.64
C PHE A 57 -18.73 -38.89 32.53
N SER A 58 -18.26 -39.81 31.69
CA SER A 58 -16.86 -39.75 31.24
C SER A 58 -16.63 -38.48 30.41
N SER A 59 -15.38 -38.04 30.30
CA SER A 59 -15.02 -36.87 29.48
C SER A 59 -15.50 -37.00 28.03
N VAL A 60 -15.37 -38.19 27.44
CA VAL A 60 -15.79 -38.51 26.08
C VAL A 60 -17.32 -38.49 25.93
N ALA A 61 -18.06 -39.02 26.91
CA ALA A 61 -19.52 -39.01 26.86
C ALA A 61 -20.07 -37.59 27.07
N ALA A 62 -19.49 -36.83 28.00
CA ALA A 62 -19.89 -35.46 28.29
C ALA A 62 -19.68 -34.52 27.09
N ALA A 63 -18.60 -34.71 26.32
CA ALA A 63 -18.30 -33.93 25.12
C ALA A 63 -19.30 -34.12 23.97
N LYS A 64 -20.09 -35.20 24.01
CA LYS A 64 -21.13 -35.50 22.99
C LYS A 64 -22.51 -34.92 23.35
N VAL A 65 -22.66 -34.33 24.53
CA VAL A 65 -23.94 -33.77 24.98
C VAL A 65 -24.23 -32.46 24.25
N THR A 66 -25.40 -32.37 23.61
CA THR A 66 -25.85 -31.19 22.86
C THR A 66 -26.79 -30.31 23.69
N LEU A 67 -27.01 -29.07 23.23
CA LEU A 67 -27.95 -28.14 23.88
C LEU A 67 -29.38 -28.71 23.87
N ASP A 68 -29.80 -29.34 22.77
CA ASP A 68 -31.13 -29.95 22.67
C ASP A 68 -31.32 -31.09 23.68
N GLN A 69 -30.27 -31.88 23.94
CA GLN A 69 -30.32 -32.92 24.96
C GLN A 69 -30.44 -32.34 26.38
N LEU A 70 -29.82 -31.19 26.68
CA LEU A 70 -29.97 -30.53 27.98
C LEU A 70 -31.39 -30.03 28.24
N HIS A 71 -32.16 -29.75 27.18
CA HIS A 71 -33.57 -29.38 27.29
C HIS A 71 -34.51 -30.58 27.47
N ASP A 72 -34.03 -31.82 27.33
CA ASP A 72 -34.80 -33.01 27.69
C ASP A 72 -34.88 -33.16 29.22
N ALA A 73 -36.00 -32.72 29.78
CA ALA A 73 -36.29 -32.77 31.22
C ALA A 73 -36.32 -34.21 31.80
N ARG A 74 -36.36 -35.26 30.96
CA ARG A 74 -36.24 -36.65 31.44
C ARG A 74 -34.79 -37.02 31.75
N ALA A 75 -33.84 -36.49 30.99
CA ALA A 75 -32.42 -36.82 31.09
C ALA A 75 -31.63 -35.80 31.92
N PHE A 76 -31.95 -34.51 31.80
CA PHE A 76 -31.25 -33.42 32.47
C PHE A 76 -32.19 -32.52 33.25
N LYS A 77 -31.67 -31.92 34.32
CA LYS A 77 -32.37 -30.89 35.11
C LYS A 77 -31.48 -29.66 35.27
N LYS A 78 -32.09 -28.49 35.06
CA LYS A 78 -31.47 -27.18 35.36
C LYS A 78 -31.33 -27.04 36.88
N MET A 79 -30.15 -26.64 37.35
CA MET A 79 -29.90 -26.42 38.77
C MET A 79 -30.38 -25.02 39.17
N HIS A 80 -31.17 -24.93 40.23
CA HIS A 80 -31.70 -23.65 40.72
C HIS A 80 -30.62 -22.86 41.48
N PRO A 81 -30.40 -21.55 41.20
CA PRO A 81 -29.29 -20.76 41.77
C PRO A 81 -29.20 -20.78 43.30
N LEU A 82 -30.35 -20.65 43.97
CA LEU A 82 -30.44 -20.64 45.44
C LEU A 82 -30.38 -22.04 46.09
N LEU A 83 -30.28 -23.11 45.31
CA LEU A 83 -30.26 -24.47 45.85
C LEU A 83 -28.85 -24.85 46.30
N MET A 84 -28.74 -25.53 47.45
CA MET A 84 -27.45 -26.09 47.87
C MET A 84 -27.00 -27.18 46.90
N ILE A 85 -25.73 -27.18 46.51
CA ILE A 85 -25.17 -28.11 45.52
C ILE A 85 -25.38 -29.56 45.99
N LYS A 86 -25.07 -29.86 47.26
CA LYS A 86 -25.32 -31.19 47.84
C LYS A 86 -26.80 -31.61 47.76
N LYS A 87 -27.76 -30.69 47.86
CA LYS A 87 -29.20 -31.02 47.73
C LYS A 87 -29.52 -31.43 46.30
N SER A 88 -28.88 -30.83 45.31
CA SER A 88 -29.04 -31.20 43.89
C SER A 88 -28.61 -32.65 43.61
N PHE A 89 -27.64 -33.17 44.38
CA PHE A 89 -27.09 -34.53 44.31
C PHE A 89 -27.62 -35.49 45.41
N GLY A 90 -28.79 -35.22 46.01
CA GLY A 90 -29.38 -36.17 46.98
C GLY A 90 -28.74 -36.13 48.38
N ARG A 91 -28.26 -34.95 48.79
CA ARG A 91 -27.62 -34.62 50.09
C ARG A 91 -26.17 -35.11 50.26
N THR A 92 -25.58 -35.71 49.23
CA THR A 92 -24.16 -36.07 49.21
C THR A 92 -23.48 -35.47 47.97
N TYR A 93 -22.16 -35.31 48.01
CA TYR A 93 -21.42 -34.91 46.81
C TYR A 93 -21.02 -36.16 46.01
N PRO A 94 -20.80 -36.00 44.70
CA PRO A 94 -20.18 -37.06 43.91
C PRO A 94 -18.86 -37.55 44.51
N LYS A 95 -18.60 -38.85 44.40
CA LYS A 95 -17.48 -39.54 45.04
C LYS A 95 -16.15 -39.39 44.30
N THR A 96 -16.19 -39.08 43.01
CA THR A 96 -15.02 -38.91 42.13
C THR A 96 -15.09 -37.56 41.43
N ASP A 97 -13.93 -36.92 41.23
CA ASP A 97 -13.77 -35.72 40.43
C ASP A 97 -13.29 -36.00 38.99
N GLU A 98 -13.14 -37.27 38.62
CA GLU A 98 -12.76 -37.74 37.27
C GLU A 98 -13.93 -37.76 36.28
N GLN A 99 -15.16 -37.61 36.78
CA GLN A 99 -16.38 -37.57 35.99
C GLN A 99 -16.96 -36.16 35.90
N VAL A 100 -17.68 -35.91 34.81
CA VAL A 100 -18.42 -34.66 34.58
C VAL A 100 -19.82 -34.78 35.14
N TYR A 101 -20.18 -33.87 36.04
CA TYR A 101 -21.49 -33.84 36.69
C TYR A 101 -22.30 -32.59 36.33
N VAL A 102 -21.63 -31.53 35.89
CA VAL A 102 -22.23 -30.22 35.62
C VAL A 102 -22.00 -29.82 34.17
N PHE A 103 -23.09 -29.50 33.47
CA PHE A 103 -23.09 -29.00 32.10
C PHE A 103 -23.43 -27.52 32.12
N VAL A 104 -22.53 -26.69 31.61
CA VAL A 104 -22.63 -25.22 31.63
C VAL A 104 -23.09 -24.75 30.27
N VAL A 105 -24.18 -23.97 30.24
CA VAL A 105 -24.70 -23.27 29.06
C VAL A 105 -24.43 -21.80 29.28
N VAL A 106 -23.62 -21.19 28.42
CA VAL A 106 -23.29 -19.77 28.48
C VAL A 106 -24.22 -18.97 27.55
N PRO A 107 -24.44 -17.67 27.81
CA PRO A 107 -25.21 -16.80 26.91
C PRO A 107 -24.71 -16.84 25.48
N LYS A 108 -25.59 -16.63 24.48
CA LYS A 108 -25.19 -16.63 23.06
C LYS A 108 -24.06 -15.64 22.75
N HIS A 109 -24.05 -14.47 23.37
CA HIS A 109 -22.98 -13.48 23.21
C HIS A 109 -21.66 -13.87 23.93
N ALA A 110 -21.71 -14.89 24.77
CA ALA A 110 -20.58 -15.44 25.52
C ALA A 110 -20.07 -16.78 24.97
N VAL A 111 -20.85 -17.43 24.09
CA VAL A 111 -20.33 -18.45 23.18
C VAL A 111 -19.32 -17.72 22.31
N PRO A 112 -18.02 -18.06 22.34
CA PRO A 112 -17.09 -17.52 21.37
C PRO A 112 -17.65 -17.87 20.01
N ALA A 113 -18.10 -16.87 19.25
CA ALA A 113 -18.53 -17.08 17.89
C ALA A 113 -17.43 -17.87 17.17
N PRO A 114 -17.77 -18.90 16.38
CA PRO A 114 -16.78 -19.75 15.75
C PRO A 114 -15.77 -18.85 15.04
N THR A 115 -14.53 -18.84 15.53
CA THR A 115 -13.49 -17.99 14.98
C THR A 115 -12.72 -18.77 13.94
N ARG A 116 -12.46 -18.12 12.82
CA ARG A 116 -11.66 -18.69 11.73
C ARG A 116 -10.41 -17.87 11.54
N ARG A 117 -9.39 -18.55 11.01
CA ARG A 117 -8.11 -17.93 10.65
C ARG A 117 -8.19 -17.48 9.20
N LEU A 118 -8.03 -16.19 8.96
CA LEU A 118 -7.88 -15.60 7.63
C LEU A 118 -6.44 -15.18 7.41
N PHE A 119 -5.88 -15.50 6.26
CA PHE A 119 -4.57 -14.99 5.86
C PHE A 119 -4.71 -13.76 5.00
N CYS A 120 -3.92 -12.75 5.37
CA CYS A 120 -3.90 -11.43 4.81
C CYS A 120 -2.49 -11.10 4.29
N VAL A 121 -2.40 -10.27 3.26
CA VAL A 121 -1.13 -9.68 2.79
C VAL A 121 -1.31 -8.17 2.63
N VAL A 122 -0.27 -7.39 2.90
CA VAL A 122 -0.28 -5.95 2.64
C VAL A 122 0.22 -5.72 1.23
N VAL A 123 -0.61 -5.10 0.39
CA VAL A 123 -0.28 -4.85 -1.01
C VAL A 123 0.75 -3.72 -1.13
N GLY A 124 1.69 -3.87 -2.08
CA GLY A 124 2.70 -2.85 -2.33
C GLY A 124 3.82 -2.79 -1.27
N ARG A 125 3.93 -3.81 -0.42
CA ARG A 125 5.01 -3.94 0.57
C ARG A 125 5.64 -5.33 0.48
N ALA A 126 6.97 -5.39 0.43
CA ALA A 126 7.71 -6.64 0.68
C ALA A 126 7.40 -7.13 2.11
N GLY A 127 6.66 -8.22 2.23
CA GLY A 127 6.25 -8.78 3.51
C GLY A 127 5.60 -10.15 3.37
N SER A 128 5.76 -10.99 4.39
CA SER A 128 5.10 -12.29 4.46
C SER A 128 3.61 -12.14 4.76
N PRO A 129 2.75 -13.00 4.18
CA PRO A 129 1.37 -13.12 4.62
C PRO A 129 1.28 -13.35 6.12
N PHE A 130 0.20 -12.87 6.72
CA PHE A 130 -0.03 -12.96 8.15
C PHE A 130 -1.46 -13.38 8.42
N SER A 131 -1.67 -14.14 9.49
CA SER A 131 -2.99 -14.60 9.86
C SER A 131 -3.70 -13.63 10.81
N VAL A 132 -5.02 -13.52 10.71
CA VAL A 132 -5.90 -12.86 11.67
C VAL A 132 -6.98 -13.86 12.05
N THR A 133 -7.23 -14.00 13.36
CA THR A 133 -8.32 -14.85 13.86
C THR A 133 -9.51 -13.95 14.12
N VAL A 134 -10.66 -14.28 13.53
CA VAL A 134 -11.85 -13.43 13.56
C VAL A 134 -13.12 -14.28 13.63
N PRO A 135 -14.19 -13.85 14.34
CA PRO A 135 -15.47 -14.52 14.29
C PRO A 135 -16.04 -14.63 12.87
N GLU A 136 -16.72 -15.74 12.55
CA GLU A 136 -17.34 -15.93 11.22
C GLU A 136 -18.40 -14.87 10.89
N ASP A 137 -19.12 -14.40 11.90
CA ASP A 137 -20.18 -13.40 11.82
C ASP A 137 -19.70 -11.96 12.01
N GLU A 138 -18.40 -11.76 12.28
CA GLU A 138 -17.79 -10.43 12.36
C GLU A 138 -17.98 -9.65 11.07
N VAL A 139 -18.08 -8.32 11.18
CA VAL A 139 -18.13 -7.43 10.01
C VAL A 139 -16.73 -7.11 9.49
N VAL A 140 -16.63 -6.76 8.21
CA VAL A 140 -15.34 -6.41 7.58
C VAL A 140 -14.66 -5.24 8.31
N ASP A 141 -15.41 -4.30 8.88
CA ASP A 141 -14.85 -3.24 9.72
C ASP A 141 -14.13 -3.77 10.98
N GLY A 142 -14.71 -4.77 11.65
CA GLY A 142 -14.07 -5.47 12.76
C GLY A 142 -12.78 -6.18 12.33
N LEU A 143 -12.74 -6.74 11.12
CA LEU A 143 -11.52 -7.28 10.52
C LEU A 143 -10.45 -6.21 10.28
N LYS A 144 -10.82 -5.01 9.78
CA LYS A 144 -9.90 -3.87 9.65
C LYS A 144 -9.29 -3.51 11.01
N GLY A 145 -10.11 -3.41 12.06
CA GLY A 145 -9.65 -3.15 13.42
C GLY A 145 -8.65 -4.20 13.93
N ASN A 146 -8.95 -5.49 13.72
CA ASN A 146 -8.06 -6.58 14.10
C ASN A 146 -6.71 -6.54 13.35
N ILE A 147 -6.73 -6.21 12.05
CA ILE A 147 -5.51 -6.02 11.24
C ILE A 147 -4.71 -4.82 11.78
N ALA A 148 -5.36 -3.70 12.06
CA ALA A 148 -4.73 -2.49 12.59
C ALA A 148 -3.99 -2.77 13.91
N ILE A 149 -4.66 -3.43 14.86
CA ILE A 149 -4.07 -3.84 16.14
C ILE A 149 -2.89 -4.77 15.92
N LYS A 150 -3.06 -5.81 15.08
CA LYS A 150 -2.03 -6.82 14.83
C LYS A 150 -0.78 -6.22 14.18
N LYS A 151 -0.96 -5.30 13.24
CA LYS A 151 0.14 -4.62 12.55
C LYS A 151 0.69 -3.41 13.32
N LYS A 152 -0.02 -2.94 14.33
CA LYS A 152 0.31 -1.73 15.12
C LYS A 152 0.28 -0.47 14.26
N TYR A 153 -0.70 -0.37 13.36
CA TYR A 153 -0.93 0.84 12.59
C TYR A 153 -1.39 1.97 13.52
N GLN A 154 -0.88 3.19 13.31
CA GLN A 154 -1.28 4.38 14.10
C GLN A 154 -2.32 5.27 13.40
N PHE A 155 -2.83 4.82 12.26
CA PHE A 155 -3.92 5.50 11.57
C PHE A 155 -5.25 4.80 11.87
N PRO A 156 -6.38 5.53 11.79
CA PRO A 156 -7.72 4.97 11.95
C PRO A 156 -7.98 3.77 11.02
N ALA A 157 -8.56 2.70 11.54
CA ALA A 157 -8.73 1.46 10.78
C ALA A 157 -9.63 1.61 9.55
N ASP A 158 -10.52 2.60 9.53
CA ASP A 158 -11.40 2.92 8.42
C ASP A 158 -10.66 3.46 7.19
N GLU A 159 -9.44 4.01 7.35
CA GLU A 159 -8.63 4.51 6.23
C GLU A 159 -7.99 3.39 5.40
N MET A 160 -7.86 2.15 5.91
CA MET A 160 -7.39 1.03 5.08
C MET A 160 -8.53 0.39 4.30
N ASP A 161 -8.23 -0.11 3.12
CA ASP A 161 -9.17 -0.87 2.32
C ASP A 161 -8.79 -2.35 2.25
N LEU A 162 -9.81 -3.22 2.31
CA LEU A 162 -9.65 -4.66 2.18
C LEU A 162 -10.23 -5.11 0.86
N HIS A 163 -9.48 -5.95 0.15
CA HIS A 163 -9.88 -6.52 -1.13
C HIS A 163 -9.74 -8.04 -1.09
N MET A 164 -10.49 -8.72 -1.95
CA MET A 164 -10.41 -10.16 -2.15
C MET A 164 -10.56 -10.48 -3.65
N ALA A 165 -10.22 -11.70 -4.04
CA ALA A 165 -10.44 -12.17 -5.40
C ALA A 165 -11.95 -12.16 -5.75
N THR A 166 -12.31 -11.76 -6.96
CA THR A 166 -13.70 -11.81 -7.46
C THR A 166 -14.24 -13.24 -7.50
N ASN A 167 -13.38 -14.21 -7.83
CA ASN A 167 -13.70 -15.64 -7.86
C ASN A 167 -13.69 -16.33 -6.48
N GLY A 168 -13.39 -15.59 -5.41
CA GLY A 168 -13.31 -16.13 -4.05
C GLY A 168 -12.14 -17.09 -3.79
N ALA A 169 -11.25 -17.29 -4.77
CA ALA A 169 -10.11 -18.20 -4.63
C ALA A 169 -9.00 -17.59 -3.76
N GLY A 170 -8.31 -18.46 -3.03
CA GLY A 170 -7.12 -18.10 -2.27
C GLY A 170 -5.86 -18.13 -3.13
N PHE A 171 -4.94 -17.23 -2.82
CA PHE A 171 -3.63 -17.13 -3.49
C PHE A 171 -2.58 -17.92 -2.73
N THR A 172 -1.59 -18.47 -3.43
CA THR A 172 -0.37 -18.95 -2.75
C THR A 172 0.38 -17.77 -2.15
N THR A 173 1.32 -18.03 -1.24
CA THR A 173 2.15 -16.96 -0.66
C THR A 173 2.92 -16.18 -1.73
N ILE A 174 3.44 -16.87 -2.74
CA ILE A 174 4.23 -16.26 -3.83
C ILE A 174 3.31 -15.38 -4.68
N ASP A 175 2.16 -15.90 -5.12
CA ASP A 175 1.23 -15.16 -5.96
C ASP A 175 0.66 -13.94 -5.23
N ALA A 176 0.35 -14.10 -3.94
CA ALA A 176 -0.18 -13.01 -3.12
C ALA A 176 0.83 -11.87 -2.94
N GLN A 177 2.12 -12.17 -2.88
CA GLN A 177 3.19 -11.18 -2.78
C GLN A 177 3.45 -10.45 -4.10
N ALA A 178 3.15 -11.08 -5.24
CA ALA A 178 3.25 -10.46 -6.55
C ALA A 178 2.11 -9.45 -6.84
N VAL A 179 1.05 -9.43 -6.01
CA VAL A 179 -0.06 -8.48 -6.16
C VAL A 179 0.38 -7.06 -5.81
N THR A 180 0.30 -6.17 -6.81
CA THR A 180 0.60 -4.74 -6.70
C THR A 180 -0.66 -3.92 -6.44
N PRO A 181 -0.54 -2.64 -6.01
CA PRO A 181 -1.69 -1.74 -5.88
C PRO A 181 -2.53 -1.64 -7.16
N ASN A 182 -1.89 -1.69 -8.32
CA ASN A 182 -2.60 -1.66 -9.61
C ASN A 182 -3.45 -2.92 -9.83
N ASN A 183 -3.01 -4.08 -9.35
CA ASN A 183 -3.76 -5.33 -9.49
C ASN A 183 -5.05 -5.32 -8.65
N VAL A 184 -5.01 -4.84 -7.40
CA VAL A 184 -6.20 -4.83 -6.52
C VAL A 184 -7.26 -3.83 -6.97
N HIS A 185 -6.90 -2.85 -7.80
CA HIS A 185 -7.86 -1.94 -8.43
C HIS A 185 -8.46 -2.48 -9.75
N ASP A 186 -7.99 -3.64 -10.25
CA ASP A 186 -8.66 -4.34 -11.34
C ASP A 186 -9.95 -5.01 -10.83
N LEU A 187 -11.08 -4.36 -11.09
CA LEU A 187 -12.42 -4.79 -10.69
C LEU A 187 -12.85 -6.14 -11.31
N ARG A 188 -12.11 -6.66 -12.30
CA ARG A 188 -12.37 -8.00 -12.86
C ARG A 188 -11.75 -9.10 -12.01
N ALA A 189 -10.61 -8.84 -11.39
CA ALA A 189 -9.84 -9.81 -10.61
C ALA A 189 -10.05 -9.66 -9.10
N PHE A 190 -10.28 -8.42 -8.62
CA PHE A 190 -10.46 -8.10 -7.22
C PHE A 190 -11.73 -7.32 -6.95
N LYS A 191 -12.38 -7.61 -5.83
CA LYS A 191 -13.51 -6.85 -5.31
C LYS A 191 -13.14 -6.26 -3.95
N LYS A 192 -13.48 -4.99 -3.76
CA LYS A 192 -13.40 -4.32 -2.46
C LYS A 192 -14.41 -4.95 -1.50
N MET A 193 -13.98 -5.26 -0.29
CA MET A 193 -14.85 -5.81 0.75
C MET A 193 -15.68 -4.67 1.35
N ASP A 194 -17.00 -4.84 1.42
CA ASP A 194 -17.91 -3.88 2.03
C ASP A 194 -17.76 -3.91 3.57
N PRO A 195 -17.40 -2.79 4.22
CA PRO A 195 -17.22 -2.71 5.67
C PRO A 195 -18.42 -3.20 6.50
N LEU A 196 -19.64 -3.07 5.98
CA LEU A 196 -20.88 -3.40 6.68
C LEU A 196 -21.31 -4.86 6.49
N LEU A 197 -20.69 -5.58 5.57
CA LEU A 197 -20.98 -6.99 5.36
C LEU A 197 -20.26 -7.85 6.39
N SER A 198 -20.92 -8.93 6.84
CA SER A 198 -20.25 -9.95 7.62
C SER A 198 -19.25 -10.71 6.75
N ILE A 199 -18.13 -11.12 7.33
CA ILE A 199 -17.07 -11.85 6.64
C ILE A 199 -17.65 -13.08 5.93
N LYS A 200 -18.51 -13.84 6.62
CA LYS A 200 -19.22 -14.97 6.01
C LYS A 200 -20.02 -14.59 4.76
N LYS A 201 -20.72 -13.45 4.73
CA LYS A 201 -21.45 -13.00 3.54
C LYS A 201 -20.50 -12.55 2.43
N THR A 202 -19.37 -11.94 2.79
CA THR A 202 -18.34 -11.51 1.84
C THR A 202 -17.74 -12.68 1.05
N PHE A 203 -17.63 -13.86 1.68
CA PHE A 203 -17.24 -15.13 1.06
C PHE A 203 -18.44 -16.00 0.65
N GLU A 204 -19.58 -15.39 0.29
CA GLU A 204 -20.75 -16.09 -0.29
C GLU A 204 -21.33 -17.22 0.60
N GLY A 205 -21.19 -17.09 1.91
CA GLY A 205 -21.75 -18.01 2.90
C GLY A 205 -20.81 -19.12 3.35
N THR A 206 -19.66 -19.30 2.69
CA THR A 206 -18.64 -20.29 3.04
C THR A 206 -17.33 -19.62 3.42
N PHE A 207 -16.84 -19.92 4.62
CA PHE A 207 -15.52 -19.45 5.02
C PHE A 207 -14.43 -20.14 4.17
N PRO A 208 -13.34 -19.45 3.81
CA PRO A 208 -12.27 -20.06 3.04
C PRO A 208 -11.79 -21.40 3.63
N PRO A 209 -11.78 -22.49 2.83
CA PRO A 209 -11.58 -23.84 3.37
C PRO A 209 -10.10 -24.19 3.61
N ASN A 210 -9.17 -23.50 2.94
CA ASN A 210 -7.74 -23.82 2.97
C ASN A 210 -6.96 -22.82 3.84
N GLU A 211 -6.38 -23.30 4.94
CA GLU A 211 -5.59 -22.50 5.89
C GLU A 211 -4.17 -22.16 5.39
N GLU A 212 -3.80 -22.49 4.15
CA GLU A 212 -2.47 -22.22 3.58
C GLU A 212 -2.47 -21.14 2.48
N GLN A 213 -3.64 -20.56 2.18
CA GLN A 213 -3.82 -19.58 1.12
C GLN A 213 -4.18 -18.20 1.65
N VAL A 214 -3.77 -17.16 0.92
CA VAL A 214 -4.07 -15.75 1.21
C VAL A 214 -5.38 -15.35 0.54
N TYR A 215 -6.29 -14.76 1.30
CA TYR A 215 -7.62 -14.38 0.79
C TYR A 215 -7.88 -12.87 0.87
N VAL A 216 -7.16 -12.16 1.73
CA VAL A 216 -7.40 -10.73 2.02
C VAL A 216 -6.18 -9.90 1.64
N PHE A 217 -6.40 -8.89 0.82
CA PHE A 217 -5.41 -7.94 0.35
C PHE A 217 -5.65 -6.59 1.01
N VAL A 218 -4.70 -6.17 1.84
CA VAL A 218 -4.79 -4.95 2.65
C VAL A 218 -4.10 -3.81 1.90
N VAL A 219 -4.86 -2.79 1.55
CA VAL A 219 -4.38 -1.54 0.95
C VAL A 219 -4.40 -0.47 2.03
N VAL A 220 -3.24 0.07 2.38
CA VAL A 220 -3.10 1.09 3.44
C VAL A 220 -2.88 2.48 2.85
N PRO A 221 -3.28 3.56 3.54
CA PRO A 221 -3.05 4.93 3.07
C PRO A 221 -1.56 5.20 2.83
N ASN A 222 -1.27 5.99 1.79
CA ASN A 222 0.11 6.40 1.47
C ASN A 222 0.82 7.11 2.64
N GLN A 223 0.07 7.79 3.51
CA GLN A 223 0.62 8.43 4.71
C GLN A 223 1.02 7.42 5.79
N ALA A 224 0.37 6.27 5.86
CA ALA A 224 0.70 5.18 6.78
C ALA A 224 1.90 4.33 6.35
N LEU A 225 2.22 4.32 5.06
CA LEU A 225 3.46 3.73 4.53
C LEU A 225 4.71 4.42 5.09
N LYS A 226 4.58 5.68 5.53
CA LYS A 226 5.67 6.45 6.17
C LYS A 226 6.07 5.92 7.55
N GLN A 227 5.18 5.22 8.27
CA GLN A 227 5.39 4.90 9.68
C GLN A 227 5.94 3.48 9.96
N HIS A 228 5.99 2.59 8.95
CA HIS A 228 6.38 1.19 9.18
C HIS A 228 7.79 0.81 8.71
N LYS A 229 8.56 1.79 8.24
CA LYS A 229 10.01 1.72 7.98
C LYS A 229 10.68 3.06 8.35
N GLN A 230 10.42 3.58 9.53
CA GLN A 230 11.41 4.45 10.16
C GLN A 230 12.34 3.54 10.97
N ASP A 231 13.08 2.68 10.26
CA ASP A 231 14.46 2.46 10.71
C ASP A 231 15.12 3.84 10.64
N ASP A 232 16.05 4.15 11.55
CA ASP A 232 16.83 5.39 11.66
C ASP A 232 17.70 5.74 10.42
N ALA A 233 17.28 5.32 9.22
CA ALA A 233 17.90 5.64 7.95
C ALA A 233 17.66 7.12 7.64
N ARG A 234 18.70 7.92 7.87
CA ARG A 234 18.76 9.32 7.46
C ARG A 234 18.31 9.49 6.00
N PRO A 235 17.58 10.58 5.68
CA PRO A 235 17.28 10.94 4.30
C PRO A 235 18.56 10.96 3.47
N ILE A 236 18.49 10.43 2.26
CA ILE A 236 19.61 10.43 1.33
C ILE A 236 19.55 11.76 0.58
N ALA A 237 20.58 12.58 0.70
CA ALA A 237 20.71 13.76 -0.15
C ALA A 237 20.90 13.31 -1.60
N ILE A 238 20.11 13.82 -2.54
CA ILE A 238 20.18 13.46 -3.97
C ILE A 238 21.59 13.74 -4.53
N SER A 239 22.24 14.81 -4.07
CA SER A 239 23.63 15.14 -4.40
C SER A 239 24.67 14.12 -3.94
N SER A 240 24.32 13.20 -3.03
CA SER A 240 25.19 12.13 -2.55
C SER A 240 24.91 10.76 -3.19
N LEU A 241 23.97 10.69 -4.14
CA LEU A 241 23.61 9.43 -4.78
C LEU A 241 24.74 8.87 -5.65
N SER A 242 24.83 7.55 -5.63
CA SER A 242 25.74 6.75 -6.47
C SER A 242 24.95 5.72 -7.27
N LEU A 243 25.54 5.14 -8.32
CA LEU A 243 24.91 4.08 -9.12
C LEU A 243 24.46 2.88 -8.26
N PRO A 244 25.25 2.37 -7.30
CA PRO A 244 24.78 1.33 -6.38
C PRO A 244 23.59 1.78 -5.54
N ALA A 245 23.56 3.03 -5.10
CA ALA A 245 22.43 3.56 -4.33
C ALA A 245 21.14 3.58 -5.17
N ILE A 246 21.21 4.05 -6.43
CA ILE A 246 20.07 4.03 -7.37
C ILE A 246 19.57 2.61 -7.59
N LYS A 247 20.47 1.65 -7.80
CA LYS A 247 20.11 0.23 -7.94
C LYS A 247 19.44 -0.33 -6.68
N ASN A 248 19.93 0.03 -5.49
CA ASN A 248 19.33 -0.38 -4.22
C ASN A 248 17.95 0.26 -3.96
N LEU A 249 17.63 1.36 -4.64
CA LEU A 249 16.28 1.95 -4.66
C LEU A 249 15.34 1.22 -5.62
N GLY A 250 15.82 0.24 -6.38
CA GLY A 250 15.04 -0.56 -7.34
C GLY A 250 15.03 0.00 -8.76
N TYR A 251 15.87 1.00 -9.06
CA TYR A 251 15.92 1.61 -10.39
C TYR A 251 17.15 1.12 -11.17
N LEU A 252 16.94 0.83 -12.46
CA LEU A 252 18.02 0.53 -13.40
C LEU A 252 18.26 1.75 -14.29
N MET A 253 19.52 2.17 -14.42
CA MET A 253 19.91 3.15 -15.43
C MET A 253 20.34 2.43 -16.71
N GLU A 254 19.71 2.77 -17.83
CA GLU A 254 20.01 2.21 -19.15
C GLU A 254 20.53 3.32 -20.08
N PRO A 255 21.77 3.20 -20.61
CA PRO A 255 22.21 4.08 -21.67
C PRO A 255 21.39 3.82 -22.92
N THR A 256 20.95 4.89 -23.57
CA THR A 256 20.17 4.86 -24.79
C THR A 256 20.65 5.96 -25.73
N LYS A 257 20.20 5.90 -26.98
CA LYS A 257 20.58 6.84 -28.03
C LYS A 257 19.35 7.52 -28.57
N LEU A 258 19.53 8.77 -28.94
CA LEU A 258 18.51 9.53 -29.64
C LEU A 258 18.86 9.60 -31.13
N PRO A 259 17.87 9.57 -32.03
CA PRO A 259 18.14 9.84 -33.44
C PRO A 259 18.93 11.14 -33.63
N ALA A 260 19.96 11.12 -34.47
CA ALA A 260 20.69 12.31 -34.86
C ALA A 260 19.75 13.29 -35.57
N VAL A 261 19.88 14.58 -35.27
CA VAL A 261 19.02 15.63 -35.84
C VAL A 261 19.89 16.74 -36.42
N GLU A 262 19.69 17.05 -37.69
CA GLU A 262 20.18 18.30 -38.28
C GLU A 262 19.14 19.40 -38.04
N ALA A 263 19.27 20.10 -36.91
CA ALA A 263 18.36 21.20 -36.60
C ALA A 263 18.64 22.41 -37.53
N PRO A 264 17.60 23.07 -38.08
CA PRO A 264 17.77 24.33 -38.80
C PRO A 264 18.49 25.37 -37.92
N PRO A 265 19.43 26.17 -38.45
CA PRO A 265 20.20 27.15 -37.68
C PRO A 265 19.35 28.13 -36.86
N SER A 266 18.13 28.43 -37.32
CA SER A 266 17.18 29.32 -36.63
C SER A 266 16.59 28.73 -35.34
N LEU A 267 16.69 27.42 -35.13
CA LEU A 267 16.21 26.71 -33.94
C LEU A 267 17.35 26.34 -32.98
N CYS A 268 18.60 26.57 -33.38
CA CYS A 268 19.76 26.29 -32.55
C CYS A 268 19.87 27.33 -31.44
N PRO A 269 20.02 26.92 -30.17
CA PRO A 269 20.30 27.85 -29.09
C PRO A 269 21.60 28.61 -29.33
N ARG A 270 21.66 29.86 -28.87
CA ARG A 270 22.90 30.65 -28.86
C ARG A 270 23.92 30.00 -27.94
N GLU A 271 25.20 30.30 -28.11
CA GLU A 271 26.22 29.78 -27.20
C GLU A 271 26.13 30.43 -25.81
N PHE A 272 26.10 29.60 -24.76
CA PHE A 272 26.10 30.07 -23.39
C PHE A 272 27.51 30.34 -22.86
N ASN A 273 27.69 31.49 -22.23
CA ASN A 273 28.98 31.91 -21.69
C ASN A 273 28.93 32.09 -20.17
N TRP A 274 29.50 31.10 -19.46
CA TRP A 274 29.82 31.25 -18.04
C TRP A 274 30.81 32.39 -17.82
N ILE A 275 30.55 33.25 -16.83
CA ILE A 275 31.53 34.23 -16.34
C ILE A 275 32.62 33.44 -15.61
N LYS A 276 33.82 33.38 -16.18
CA LYS A 276 34.89 32.45 -15.77
C LYS A 276 35.37 32.72 -14.35
N GLU A 277 35.38 33.98 -13.95
CA GLU A 277 35.88 34.50 -12.69
C GLU A 277 34.92 34.23 -11.52
N LEU A 278 33.64 33.97 -11.82
CA LEU A 278 32.59 33.77 -10.82
C LEU A 278 32.27 32.28 -10.63
N PRO A 279 32.07 31.78 -9.39
CA PRO A 279 31.65 30.40 -9.19
C PRO A 279 30.27 30.12 -9.81
N GLU A 280 29.94 28.85 -10.04
CA GLU A 280 28.63 28.40 -10.54
C GLU A 280 27.48 28.91 -9.66
N SER A 281 27.68 28.86 -8.34
CA SER A 281 26.70 29.30 -7.35
C SER A 281 26.55 30.82 -7.24
N HIS A 282 27.36 31.61 -7.96
CA HIS A 282 27.30 33.06 -7.91
C HIS A 282 25.96 33.58 -8.48
N PRO A 283 25.27 34.52 -7.81
CA PRO A 283 23.96 35.03 -8.25
C PRO A 283 23.91 35.46 -9.71
N THR A 284 24.94 36.15 -10.21
CA THR A 284 25.03 36.57 -11.63
C THR A 284 25.06 35.40 -12.60
N ASN A 285 25.82 34.33 -12.31
CA ASN A 285 25.82 33.14 -13.16
C ASN A 285 24.46 32.43 -13.10
N LYS A 286 23.82 32.43 -11.92
CA LYS A 286 22.46 31.90 -11.76
C LYS A 286 21.43 32.65 -12.60
N GLU A 287 21.44 33.96 -12.49
CA GLU A 287 20.56 34.83 -13.27
C GLU A 287 20.79 34.65 -14.77
N ASN A 288 22.04 34.58 -15.22
CA ASN A 288 22.38 34.38 -16.63
C ASN A 288 21.85 33.06 -17.18
N TYR A 289 22.02 31.92 -16.48
CA TYR A 289 21.49 30.66 -16.99
C TYR A 289 19.96 30.61 -16.93
N LEU A 290 19.34 31.22 -15.91
CA LEU A 290 17.87 31.29 -15.80
C LEU A 290 17.30 32.07 -16.99
N HIS A 291 17.90 33.22 -17.30
CA HIS A 291 17.51 34.05 -18.43
C HIS A 291 17.73 33.31 -19.76
N TYR A 292 18.88 32.65 -19.91
CA TYR A 292 19.20 31.88 -21.10
C TYR A 292 18.16 30.77 -21.37
N VAL A 293 17.78 29.98 -20.35
CA VAL A 293 16.75 28.94 -20.50
C VAL A 293 15.36 29.56 -20.71
N ALA A 294 15.06 30.68 -20.07
CA ALA A 294 13.79 31.39 -20.29
C ALA A 294 13.67 31.93 -21.73
N ASP A 295 14.74 32.46 -22.31
CA ASP A 295 14.81 32.89 -23.70
C ASP A 295 14.55 31.73 -24.66
N MET A 296 15.14 30.57 -24.39
CA MET A 296 14.92 29.36 -25.17
C MET A 296 13.44 28.90 -25.12
N LEU A 297 12.76 29.12 -23.99
CA LEU A 297 11.35 28.72 -23.78
C LEU A 297 10.33 29.80 -24.20
N GLN A 298 10.74 30.96 -24.70
CA GLN A 298 9.85 32.02 -25.20
C GLN A 298 8.73 31.53 -26.15
N PRO A 299 8.96 30.53 -27.04
CA PRO A 299 7.89 30.00 -27.90
C PRO A 299 6.77 29.26 -27.15
N PHE A 300 6.90 28.96 -25.85
CA PHE A 300 5.97 28.16 -25.05
C PHE A 300 5.34 29.00 -23.93
N PRO A 301 4.33 29.83 -24.23
CA PRO A 301 3.80 30.82 -23.28
C PRO A 301 3.15 30.20 -22.04
N ASN A 302 2.78 28.91 -22.08
CA ASN A 302 2.22 28.19 -20.93
C ASN A 302 3.27 27.55 -20.03
N LEU A 303 4.57 27.74 -20.31
CA LEU A 303 5.66 27.22 -19.50
C LEU A 303 6.45 28.37 -18.87
N ALA A 304 7.01 28.12 -17.71
CA ALA A 304 7.82 29.08 -16.96
C ALA A 304 9.06 28.41 -16.38
N VAL A 305 10.16 29.14 -16.38
CA VAL A 305 11.39 28.77 -15.68
C VAL A 305 11.29 29.21 -14.23
N LYS A 306 11.60 28.30 -13.30
CA LYS A 306 11.64 28.58 -11.87
C LYS A 306 12.95 28.05 -11.27
N PRO A 307 13.63 28.84 -10.41
CA PRO A 307 14.82 28.38 -9.70
C PRO A 307 14.48 27.48 -8.49
N LYS A 308 13.20 27.44 -8.10
CA LYS A 308 12.69 26.68 -6.95
C LYS A 308 11.23 26.28 -7.16
N ILE A 309 10.83 25.20 -6.52
CA ILE A 309 9.45 24.73 -6.42
C ILE A 309 9.10 24.53 -4.93
N PRO A 310 7.83 24.62 -4.53
CA PRO A 310 7.43 24.32 -3.15
C PRO A 310 7.83 22.91 -2.74
N HIS A 311 8.35 22.76 -1.52
CA HIS A 311 8.79 21.49 -0.92
C HIS A 311 9.97 20.76 -1.61
N ASP A 312 10.62 21.38 -2.59
CA ASP A 312 11.72 20.79 -3.37
C ASP A 312 11.36 19.37 -3.90
N LEU A 313 12.36 18.56 -4.28
CA LEU A 313 12.15 17.18 -4.72
C LEU A 313 12.25 16.19 -3.55
N ASN A 314 11.66 16.53 -2.41
CA ASN A 314 11.67 15.71 -1.21
C ASN A 314 10.58 14.63 -1.29
N THR A 315 10.96 13.35 -1.39
CA THR A 315 10.01 12.25 -1.53
C THR A 315 10.59 10.89 -1.14
N SER A 316 9.72 9.97 -0.75
CA SER A 316 10.08 8.56 -0.51
C SER A 316 10.04 7.78 -1.82
N VAL A 317 11.14 7.14 -2.17
CA VAL A 317 11.27 6.40 -3.45
C VAL A 317 11.63 4.94 -3.22
N GLY A 318 11.28 4.11 -4.20
CA GLY A 318 11.63 2.70 -4.26
C GLY A 318 10.87 1.82 -3.25
N GLU A 319 11.07 0.52 -3.34
CA GLU A 319 10.44 -0.48 -2.44
C GLU A 319 10.90 -0.35 -0.98
N SER A 320 12.10 0.21 -0.79
CA SER A 320 12.65 0.52 0.52
C SER A 320 12.07 1.79 1.14
N GLN A 321 11.31 2.59 0.37
CA GLN A 321 10.70 3.86 0.79
C GLN A 321 11.73 4.82 1.41
N ARG A 322 12.95 4.83 0.85
CA ARG A 322 14.01 5.74 1.33
C ARG A 322 13.67 7.16 0.93
N GLU A 323 13.76 8.06 1.89
CA GLU A 323 13.55 9.49 1.65
C GLU A 323 14.73 10.05 0.87
N LEU A 324 14.45 10.59 -0.32
CA LEU A 324 15.36 11.43 -1.08
C LEU A 324 15.06 12.89 -0.76
N THR A 325 16.12 13.69 -0.64
CA THR A 325 16.01 15.13 -0.43
C THR A 325 16.96 15.90 -1.31
N GLY A 326 16.51 17.02 -1.87
CA GLY A 326 17.36 17.88 -2.67
C GLY A 326 16.59 18.82 -3.59
N ALA A 327 17.31 19.82 -4.09
CA ALA A 327 16.83 20.77 -5.07
C ALA A 327 17.76 20.74 -6.29
N CYS A 328 17.16 20.74 -7.47
CA CYS A 328 17.83 20.95 -8.75
C CYS A 328 18.07 22.44 -8.98
N ASP A 329 18.99 22.80 -9.88
CA ASP A 329 19.33 24.19 -10.18
C ASP A 329 18.17 24.96 -10.83
N LEU A 330 17.36 24.28 -11.66
CA LEU A 330 16.30 24.90 -12.44
C LEU A 330 15.16 23.92 -12.76
N TYR A 331 13.93 24.42 -12.80
CA TYR A 331 12.73 23.70 -13.18
C TYR A 331 11.96 24.43 -14.28
N VAL A 332 11.35 23.67 -15.18
CA VAL A 332 10.35 24.13 -16.14
C VAL A 332 9.00 23.60 -15.68
N VAL A 333 8.04 24.50 -15.48
CA VAL A 333 6.71 24.21 -14.92
C VAL A 333 5.61 24.96 -15.67
N PRO A 334 4.33 24.54 -15.57
CA PRO A 334 3.21 25.27 -16.13
C PRO A 334 3.07 26.69 -15.57
N HIS A 335 2.92 27.69 -16.45
CA HIS A 335 2.85 29.11 -16.09
C HIS A 335 1.57 29.47 -15.31
N ALA A 336 0.41 28.88 -15.68
CA ALA A 336 -0.88 29.30 -15.12
C ALA A 336 -1.15 28.81 -13.68
N CYS A 337 -0.28 27.97 -13.10
CA CYS A 337 -0.48 27.43 -11.76
C CYS A 337 -0.10 28.40 -10.63
N GLY A 338 0.52 29.56 -10.90
CA GLY A 338 0.78 30.58 -9.88
C GLY A 338 1.46 30.02 -8.62
N ASP A 339 0.85 30.24 -7.44
CA ASP A 339 1.32 29.71 -6.15
C ASP A 339 0.78 28.30 -5.81
N LEU A 340 -0.06 27.71 -6.67
CA LEU A 340 -0.55 26.32 -6.56
C LEU A 340 0.44 25.31 -7.15
N LEU A 341 1.61 25.78 -7.63
CA LEU A 341 2.69 24.97 -8.17
C LEU A 341 3.16 23.93 -7.15
N GLY A 342 2.98 22.65 -7.45
CA GLY A 342 3.52 21.55 -6.67
C GLY A 342 4.71 20.86 -7.34
N PRO A 343 5.46 20.02 -6.62
CA PRO A 343 6.46 19.12 -7.21
C PRO A 343 5.90 18.17 -8.29
N THR A 344 4.58 18.00 -8.32
CA THR A 344 3.81 17.22 -9.30
C THR A 344 3.86 17.81 -10.71
N ASP A 345 4.14 19.11 -10.83
CA ASP A 345 3.95 19.87 -12.08
C ASP A 345 5.26 20.07 -12.86
N VAL A 346 6.35 19.39 -12.46
CA VAL A 346 7.65 19.53 -13.13
C VAL A 346 7.61 18.91 -14.52
N VAL A 347 7.91 19.70 -15.54
CA VAL A 347 7.96 19.28 -16.95
C VAL A 347 9.38 18.91 -17.35
N VAL A 348 10.34 19.78 -17.01
CA VAL A 348 11.77 19.56 -17.18
C VAL A 348 12.47 19.98 -15.89
N LEU A 349 13.48 19.22 -15.46
CA LEU A 349 14.43 19.63 -14.44
C LEU A 349 15.83 19.67 -15.04
N MET A 350 16.62 20.68 -14.67
CA MET A 350 17.95 20.89 -15.22
C MET A 350 18.99 21.06 -14.12
N GLU A 351 19.94 20.14 -14.06
CA GLU A 351 21.14 20.26 -13.23
C GLU A 351 22.25 20.90 -14.08
N LEU A 352 22.79 22.02 -13.60
CA LEU A 352 23.74 22.83 -14.35
C LEU A 352 25.12 22.73 -13.72
N LYS A 353 26.14 22.49 -14.53
CA LYS A 353 27.51 22.36 -14.04
C LYS A 353 28.48 23.21 -14.84
N LYS A 354 29.15 24.14 -14.19
CA LYS A 354 30.28 24.89 -14.76
C LYS A 354 31.53 24.02 -14.75
N SER A 355 31.51 22.99 -15.61
CA SER A 355 32.61 22.03 -15.80
C SER A 355 32.78 21.72 -17.29
N GLU A 356 34.02 21.50 -17.72
CA GLU A 356 34.33 21.05 -19.08
C GLU A 356 33.89 19.60 -19.33
N LYS A 357 33.83 18.79 -18.27
CA LYS A 357 33.38 17.40 -18.32
C LYS A 357 32.44 17.09 -17.18
N LEU A 358 31.36 16.40 -17.48
CA LEU A 358 30.39 15.98 -16.48
C LEU A 358 30.83 14.68 -15.80
N SER A 359 30.93 14.72 -14.47
CA SER A 359 31.32 13.56 -13.68
C SER A 359 30.18 12.55 -13.54
N SER A 360 30.50 11.28 -13.28
CA SER A 360 29.50 10.25 -12.97
C SER A 360 28.66 10.57 -11.74
N GLY A 361 29.18 11.37 -10.80
CA GLY A 361 28.41 11.85 -9.65
C GLY A 361 27.29 12.81 -10.03
N TYR A 362 27.51 13.67 -11.02
CA TYR A 362 26.45 14.55 -11.54
C TYR A 362 25.40 13.79 -12.33
N VAL A 363 25.80 12.71 -13.01
CA VAL A 363 24.89 11.79 -13.70
C VAL A 363 23.94 11.11 -12.71
N THR A 364 24.46 10.55 -11.62
CA THR A 364 23.64 9.90 -10.59
C THR A 364 22.79 10.89 -9.81
N GLN A 365 23.29 12.08 -9.55
CA GLN A 365 22.51 13.17 -8.95
C GLN A 365 21.32 13.55 -9.84
N THR A 366 21.52 13.75 -11.14
CA THR A 366 20.45 14.13 -12.08
C THR A 366 19.41 13.02 -12.22
N ALA A 367 19.86 11.77 -12.30
CA ALA A 367 18.96 10.61 -12.27
C ALA A 367 18.14 10.56 -10.97
N GLY A 368 18.74 10.91 -9.82
CA GLY A 368 18.04 11.02 -8.54
C GLY A 368 16.94 12.09 -8.53
N TYR A 369 17.20 13.27 -9.12
CA TYR A 369 16.19 14.30 -9.28
C TYR A 369 15.04 13.84 -10.18
N LEU A 370 15.35 13.16 -11.30
CA LEU A 370 14.33 12.58 -12.17
C LEU A 370 13.48 11.52 -11.45
N ILE A 371 14.10 10.64 -10.69
CA ILE A 371 13.39 9.63 -9.88
C ILE A 371 12.44 10.31 -8.89
N ALA A 372 12.91 11.34 -8.20
CA ALA A 372 12.11 12.09 -7.23
C ALA A 372 10.94 12.81 -7.92
N ALA A 373 11.19 13.54 -9.01
CA ALA A 373 10.19 14.24 -9.79
C ALA A 373 9.14 13.29 -10.38
N HIS A 374 9.56 12.17 -10.97
CA HIS A 374 8.65 11.15 -11.50
C HIS A 374 7.81 10.48 -10.40
N THR A 375 8.36 10.30 -9.20
CA THR A 375 7.60 9.75 -8.06
C THR A 375 6.53 10.71 -7.58
N LEU A 376 6.83 12.01 -7.56
CA LEU A 376 5.90 13.07 -7.18
C LEU A 376 4.89 13.39 -8.29
N PHE A 377 5.20 13.06 -9.55
CA PHE A 377 4.38 13.35 -10.71
C PHE A 377 2.96 12.79 -10.60
N ASP A 378 1.95 13.63 -10.85
CA ASP A 378 0.57 13.21 -10.85
C ASP A 378 0.23 12.43 -12.14
N LYS A 379 0.12 11.11 -12.02
CA LYS A 379 -0.24 10.22 -13.13
C LYS A 379 -1.66 10.45 -13.67
N GLN A 380 -2.52 11.18 -12.95
CA GLN A 380 -3.86 11.57 -13.40
C GLN A 380 -3.85 12.87 -14.21
N SER A 381 -2.72 13.57 -14.26
CA SER A 381 -2.60 14.85 -14.93
C SER A 381 -2.61 14.76 -16.46
N TYR A 382 -2.66 13.55 -17.08
CA TYR A 382 -2.49 13.29 -18.53
C TYR A 382 -1.32 14.04 -19.20
N LEU A 383 -0.39 14.61 -18.43
CA LEU A 383 0.84 15.20 -18.94
C LEU A 383 1.86 14.08 -19.19
N PRO A 384 2.82 14.29 -20.11
CA PRO A 384 3.97 13.40 -20.21
C PRO A 384 4.85 13.50 -18.95
N THR A 385 5.58 12.42 -18.66
CA THR A 385 6.47 12.37 -17.49
C THR A 385 7.59 13.41 -17.57
N PRO A 386 8.15 13.85 -16.43
CA PRO A 386 9.23 14.83 -16.41
C PRO A 386 10.48 14.34 -17.17
N VAL A 387 11.22 15.27 -17.77
CA VAL A 387 12.53 15.03 -18.40
C VAL A 387 13.63 15.66 -17.56
N GLY A 388 14.71 14.93 -17.31
CA GLY A 388 15.92 15.43 -16.66
C GLY A 388 16.98 15.86 -17.67
N VAL A 389 17.66 16.97 -17.40
CA VAL A 389 18.79 17.45 -18.21
C VAL A 389 19.99 17.68 -17.31
N LEU A 390 21.14 17.14 -17.69
CA LEU A 390 22.43 17.50 -17.09
C LEU A 390 23.27 18.19 -18.15
N THR A 391 23.74 19.40 -17.87
CA THR A 391 24.48 20.15 -18.88
C THR A 391 25.42 21.22 -18.31
N ASN A 392 26.44 21.58 -19.08
CA ASN A 392 27.23 22.79 -18.89
C ASN A 392 26.74 23.97 -19.76
N LEU A 393 25.60 23.83 -20.45
CA LEU A 393 25.00 24.75 -21.42
C LEU A 393 25.84 25.05 -22.67
N ARG A 394 26.98 24.37 -22.85
CA ARG A 394 27.86 24.53 -24.01
C ARG A 394 27.82 23.26 -24.84
N ASP A 395 28.67 22.31 -24.51
CA ASP A 395 28.99 21.15 -25.31
C ASP A 395 28.71 19.83 -24.58
N GLU A 396 28.45 19.85 -23.28
CA GLU A 396 28.12 18.66 -22.50
C GLU A 396 26.61 18.63 -22.22
N TRP A 397 25.92 17.63 -22.77
CA TRP A 397 24.48 17.49 -22.68
C TRP A 397 24.09 16.02 -22.49
N LEU A 398 23.34 15.73 -21.43
CA LEU A 398 22.74 14.44 -21.21
C LEU A 398 21.24 14.62 -20.92
N LEU A 399 20.44 13.73 -21.50
CA LEU A 399 19.00 13.67 -21.31
C LEU A 399 18.61 12.42 -20.53
N PHE A 400 17.66 12.58 -19.61
CA PHE A 400 17.16 11.50 -18.76
C PHE A 400 15.63 11.46 -18.82
N TRP A 401 15.05 10.27 -18.90
CA TRP A 401 13.62 10.07 -18.80
C TRP A 401 13.29 8.69 -18.25
N VAL A 402 12.04 8.49 -17.83
CA VAL A 402 11.57 7.17 -17.40
C VAL A 402 11.05 6.41 -18.62
N GLY A 403 11.66 5.25 -18.90
CA GLY A 403 11.26 4.39 -19.99
C GLY A 403 9.98 3.59 -19.70
N PRO A 404 9.42 2.90 -20.71
CA PRO A 404 8.15 2.19 -20.59
C PRO A 404 8.18 1.01 -19.60
N ARG A 405 9.38 0.51 -19.24
CA ARG A 405 9.54 -0.55 -18.22
C ARG A 405 9.86 0.04 -16.84
N GLY A 406 9.76 1.36 -16.66
CA GLY A 406 10.12 2.05 -15.42
C GLY A 406 11.63 2.23 -15.21
N GLN A 407 12.47 1.88 -16.19
CA GLN A 407 13.90 2.13 -16.12
C GLN A 407 14.21 3.62 -16.31
N ILE A 408 15.37 4.07 -15.84
CA ILE A 408 15.89 5.41 -16.13
C ILE A 408 16.71 5.35 -17.42
N CYS A 409 16.14 5.84 -18.51
CA CYS A 409 16.84 5.99 -19.78
C CYS A 409 17.75 7.22 -19.70
N MET A 410 19.00 7.08 -20.16
CA MET A 410 19.97 8.16 -20.25
C MET A 410 20.58 8.23 -21.65
N ALA A 411 20.48 9.37 -22.32
CA ALA A 411 21.15 9.62 -23.59
C ALA A 411 22.30 10.61 -23.41
N SER A 412 23.49 10.19 -23.83
CA SER A 412 24.69 11.03 -23.97
C SER A 412 25.23 11.04 -25.41
N GLU A 413 24.72 10.15 -26.25
CA GLU A 413 25.10 9.98 -27.65
C GLU A 413 23.85 9.92 -28.52
N ASP A 414 24.02 10.25 -29.80
CA ASP A 414 23.01 10.04 -30.83
C ASP A 414 23.14 8.66 -31.52
N SER A 415 22.29 8.42 -32.51
CA SER A 415 22.27 7.18 -33.31
C SER A 415 23.56 6.95 -34.11
N ASN A 416 24.34 7.99 -34.36
CA ASN A 416 25.62 7.95 -35.06
C ASN A 416 26.80 7.73 -34.10
N TYR A 417 26.53 7.48 -32.82
CA TYR A 417 27.56 7.34 -31.77
C TYR A 417 28.34 8.64 -31.54
N GLU A 418 27.79 9.77 -31.97
CA GLU A 418 28.35 11.08 -31.67
C GLU A 418 27.77 11.60 -30.36
N LYS A 419 28.60 12.32 -29.59
CA LYS A 419 28.16 12.96 -28.36
C LYS A 419 27.00 13.91 -28.69
N LEU A 420 25.96 13.91 -27.85
CA LEU A 420 24.81 14.79 -28.06
C LEU A 420 25.26 16.25 -28.14
N THR A 421 24.97 16.87 -29.27
CA THR A 421 25.19 18.30 -29.49
C THR A 421 24.11 19.11 -28.76
N ARG A 422 24.38 20.41 -28.59
CA ARG A 422 23.39 21.35 -28.06
C ARG A 422 22.15 21.40 -28.95
N GLU A 423 22.35 21.33 -30.25
CA GLU A 423 21.32 21.39 -31.28
C GLU A 423 20.39 20.17 -31.22
N THR A 424 20.97 18.97 -31.21
CA THR A 424 20.21 17.71 -31.06
C THR A 424 19.48 17.69 -29.72
N THR A 425 20.17 18.02 -28.63
CA THR A 425 19.56 18.00 -27.28
C THR A 425 18.41 18.98 -27.18
N TRP A 426 18.60 20.22 -27.65
CA TRP A 426 17.57 21.24 -27.60
C TRP A 426 16.37 20.88 -28.47
N HIS A 427 16.58 20.26 -29.64
CA HIS A 427 15.49 19.75 -30.45
C HIS A 427 14.56 18.84 -29.63
N TYR A 428 15.10 17.87 -28.89
CA TYR A 428 14.29 16.97 -28.08
C TYR A 428 13.62 17.67 -26.88
N ILE A 429 14.32 18.56 -26.18
CA ILE A 429 13.71 19.37 -25.10
C ILE A 429 12.56 20.22 -25.65
N ARG A 430 12.77 20.84 -26.80
CA ARG A 430 11.78 21.66 -27.49
C ARG A 430 10.53 20.85 -27.84
N MET A 431 10.69 19.67 -28.44
CA MET A 431 9.58 18.78 -28.79
C MET A 431 8.76 18.38 -27.56
N HIS A 432 9.41 18.07 -26.43
CA HIS A 432 8.73 17.78 -25.17
C HIS A 432 7.94 18.99 -24.64
N CYS A 433 8.57 20.17 -24.63
CA CYS A 433 7.92 21.41 -24.22
C CYS A 433 6.76 21.82 -25.14
N GLU A 434 6.89 21.64 -26.45
CA GLU A 434 5.83 21.86 -27.44
C GLU A 434 4.61 21.00 -27.15
N TYR A 435 4.83 19.71 -26.92
CA TYR A 435 3.79 18.75 -26.62
C TYR A 435 3.06 19.09 -25.31
N VAL A 436 3.80 19.41 -24.25
CA VAL A 436 3.19 19.83 -22.97
C VAL A 436 2.43 21.15 -23.13
N ASN A 437 3.02 22.13 -23.82
CA ASN A 437 2.41 23.42 -24.03
C ASN A 437 1.09 23.28 -24.81
N SER A 438 1.00 22.40 -25.81
CA SER A 438 -0.24 22.16 -26.56
C SER A 438 -1.35 21.53 -25.70
N ILE A 439 -1.02 20.58 -24.83
CA ILE A 439 -1.98 20.01 -23.85
C ILE A 439 -2.50 21.10 -22.93
N LEU A 440 -1.62 21.97 -22.41
CA LEU A 440 -2.01 23.08 -21.55
C LEU A 440 -2.88 24.11 -22.30
N GLN A 441 -2.57 24.41 -23.56
CA GLN A 441 -3.41 25.28 -24.40
C GLN A 441 -4.82 24.71 -24.58
N ALA A 442 -4.93 23.42 -24.88
CA ALA A 442 -6.23 22.75 -25.04
C ALA A 442 -7.06 22.75 -23.74
N ARG A 443 -6.42 22.66 -22.57
CA ARG A 443 -7.09 22.68 -21.27
C ARG A 443 -7.58 24.06 -20.84
N TRP A 444 -6.81 25.10 -21.14
CA TRP A 444 -7.10 26.45 -20.66
C TRP A 444 -7.82 27.32 -21.69
N GLY A 445 -7.80 26.94 -22.98
CA GLY A 445 -8.61 27.56 -24.02
C GLY A 445 -10.07 27.12 -23.94
N LYS A 446 -10.99 28.05 -23.67
CA LYS A 446 -12.44 27.78 -23.71
C LYS A 446 -12.89 27.38 -25.12
N GLY A 447 -13.11 26.09 -25.36
CA GLY A 447 -13.79 25.53 -26.54
C GLY A 447 -13.92 24.01 -26.44
N PRO A 448 -14.92 23.36 -27.07
CA PRO A 448 -15.00 21.90 -27.09
C PRO A 448 -13.76 21.33 -27.79
N PRO A 449 -13.38 20.07 -27.53
CA PRO A 449 -12.18 19.49 -28.12
C PRO A 449 -12.38 19.41 -29.64
N VAL A 450 -11.77 20.32 -30.38
CA VAL A 450 -11.52 20.13 -31.82
C VAL A 450 -10.13 19.52 -31.91
N VAL A 451 -10.06 18.24 -31.61
CA VAL A 451 -9.04 17.37 -32.19
C VAL A 451 -9.86 16.35 -32.97
N GLU A 452 -10.00 16.54 -34.28
CA GLU A 452 -10.33 15.42 -35.14
C GLU A 452 -9.25 14.36 -34.91
N GLU A 453 -9.66 13.12 -34.64
CA GLU A 453 -8.76 11.98 -34.33
C GLU A 453 -7.69 11.73 -35.41
N SER A 454 -7.80 12.36 -36.59
CA SER A 454 -6.83 12.30 -37.69
C SER A 454 -5.72 13.36 -37.66
N GLU A 455 -5.79 14.38 -36.80
CA GLU A 455 -4.81 15.48 -36.73
C GLU A 455 -4.19 15.68 -35.35
N ALA A 456 -4.30 14.71 -34.43
CA ALA A 456 -3.43 14.70 -33.25
C ALA A 456 -1.97 14.68 -33.74
N PRO A 457 -1.14 15.69 -33.41
CA PRO A 457 0.26 15.69 -33.81
C PRO A 457 0.89 14.40 -33.31
N GLN A 458 1.40 13.60 -34.24
CA GLN A 458 1.96 12.27 -34.02
C GLN A 458 2.69 12.23 -32.69
N THR A 459 2.19 11.42 -31.76
CA THR A 459 2.73 11.21 -30.42
C THR A 459 4.25 11.11 -30.49
N PHE A 460 4.95 12.13 -29.98
CA PHE A 460 6.40 12.16 -30.03
C PHE A 460 6.95 11.06 -29.11
N GLN A 461 7.41 9.96 -29.72
CA GLN A 461 7.83 8.72 -29.05
C GLN A 461 9.20 8.79 -28.37
N ALA A 462 9.92 9.92 -28.43
CA ALA A 462 11.33 9.95 -27.98
C ALA A 462 11.49 9.72 -26.46
N PHE A 463 10.56 10.21 -25.66
CA PHE A 463 10.59 10.11 -24.19
C PHE A 463 9.40 9.29 -23.68
N GLY A 464 9.29 8.03 -24.12
CA GLY A 464 8.42 7.01 -23.52
C GLY A 464 6.98 7.46 -23.25
N VAL A 465 6.07 7.27 -24.20
CA VAL A 465 4.63 7.38 -23.91
C VAL A 465 4.21 6.15 -23.11
N SER A 466 3.59 6.33 -21.94
CA SER A 466 2.75 5.29 -21.35
C SER A 466 1.51 5.17 -22.23
N ASP A 467 1.32 4.03 -22.89
CA ASP A 467 0.18 3.74 -23.77
C ASP A 467 -1.16 4.12 -23.12
N ILE A 468 -1.65 5.31 -23.43
CA ILE A 468 -3.04 5.68 -23.31
C ILE A 468 -3.37 6.46 -24.58
N VAL A 469 -3.70 5.75 -25.66
CA VAL A 469 -4.90 5.91 -26.51
C VAL A 469 -4.74 5.01 -27.75
N ALA A 470 -5.49 3.91 -27.81
CA ALA A 470 -6.19 3.39 -29.00
C ALA A 470 -6.75 1.99 -28.68
N GLY A 471 -8.02 1.77 -29.01
CA GLY A 471 -8.72 0.52 -28.74
C GLY A 471 -8.18 -0.68 -29.54
N HIS A 472 -8.50 -1.86 -28.99
CA HIS A 472 -8.44 -3.21 -29.58
C HIS A 472 -7.10 -3.97 -29.62
N LEU A 473 -7.08 -4.98 -28.74
CA LEU A 473 -6.54 -6.34 -28.93
C LEU A 473 -5.01 -6.52 -29.05
N LYS A 474 -4.38 -6.79 -27.90
CA LYS A 474 -3.89 -8.11 -27.43
C LYS A 474 -2.75 -7.85 -26.44
N PRO A 475 -2.85 -8.25 -25.17
CA PRO A 475 -1.69 -8.24 -24.31
C PRO A 475 -0.77 -9.38 -24.78
N CYS A 476 0.28 -9.02 -25.52
CA CYS A 476 1.48 -9.83 -25.56
C CYS A 476 1.98 -9.96 -24.12
N ALA A 477 2.13 -11.21 -23.68
CA ALA A 477 2.70 -11.57 -22.41
C ALA A 477 4.07 -10.90 -22.21
N PRO A 478 4.43 -10.47 -20.98
CA PRO A 478 5.82 -10.32 -20.58
C PRO A 478 6.33 -11.67 -20.05
N LEU A 479 7.53 -12.02 -20.53
CA LEU A 479 8.28 -13.26 -20.30
C LEU A 479 8.88 -13.35 -18.88
N GLU A 480 8.84 -14.58 -18.36
CA GLU A 480 9.70 -15.30 -17.39
C GLU A 480 10.29 -14.59 -16.16
#